data_AF-A0A1Z4IKV3-F1
#
_entry.id   AF-A0A1Z4IKV3-F1
#
_cell.length_a   1.000
_cell.length_b   1.000
_cell.length_c   1.000
_cell.angle_alpha   90.00
_cell.angle_beta   90.00
_cell.angle_gamma   90.00
#
_symmetry.space_group_name_H-M   'P 1'
#
loop_
_entity.id
_entity.type
_entity.pdbx_description
1 polymer ?
#
loop_
_entity_poly.entity_id
_entity_poly.type
_entity_poly.pdbx_seq_one_letter_code
_entity_poly.pdbx_strand_id
1 'polypeptide(L)' 'MKNDNLFFAALSALTEKGCPTALAASAAAVVANDDPTKPDLGRSQRDQWVIQETLPYLQSGGDN' A
#
# COMPACT_ATOMS: atom_id res chain seq x y z
N MET A 1 3.18 -15.13 -3.89
CA MET A 1 2.42 -14.97 -5.14
C MET A 1 2.14 -13.48 -5.29
N LYS A 2 2.52 -12.83 -6.40
CA LYS A 2 2.10 -11.45 -6.64
C LYS A 2 0.60 -11.46 -6.87
N ASN A 3 -0.13 -10.71 -6.06
CA ASN A 3 -1.58 -10.60 -6.21
C ASN A 3 -1.88 -9.33 -6.99
N ASP A 4 -1.93 -9.41 -8.32
CA ASP A 4 -2.14 -8.26 -9.19
C ASP A 4 -3.45 -7.52 -8.86
N ASN A 5 -4.47 -8.25 -8.38
CA ASN A 5 -5.71 -7.67 -7.90
C ASN A 5 -5.50 -6.74 -6.68
N LEU A 6 -4.63 -7.13 -5.74
CA LEU A 6 -4.29 -6.29 -4.59
C LEU A 6 -3.45 -5.08 -5.00
N PHE A 7 -2.58 -5.24 -6.01
CA PHE A 7 -1.83 -4.12 -6.57
C PHE A 7 -2.77 -3.06 -7.14
N PHE A 8 -3.68 -3.44 -8.05
CA PHE A 8 -4.60 -2.48 -8.65
C PHE A 8 -5.58 -1.88 -7.64
N ALA A 9 -6.09 -2.68 -6.69
CA ALA A 9 -6.98 -2.18 -5.64
C ALA A 9 -6.30 -1.14 -4.74
N ALA A 10 -5.08 -1.42 -4.28
CA ALA A 10 -4.31 -0.49 -3.45
C ALA A 10 -3.92 0.77 -4.22
N LEU A 11 -3.50 0.62 -5.49
CA LEU A 11 -3.17 1.75 -6.35
C LEU A 11 -4.38 2.66 -6.59
N SER A 12 -5.54 2.09 -6.91
CA SER A 12 -6.78 2.86 -7.10
C SER A 12 -7.18 3.57 -5.83
N ALA A 13 -7.29 2.85 -4.70
CA ALA A 13 -7.71 3.43 -3.43
C ALA A 13 -6.82 4.60 -2.99
N LEU A 14 -5.50 4.48 -3.17
CA LEU A 14 -4.56 5.55 -2.86
C LEU A 14 -4.69 6.73 -3.81
N THR A 15 -4.78 6.47 -5.12
CA THR A 15 -4.90 7.53 -6.13
C THR A 15 -6.22 8.30 -5.99
N GLU A 16 -7.32 7.60 -5.68
CA GLU A 16 -8.64 8.18 -5.42
C GLU A 16 -8.65 9.11 -4.20
N LYS A 17 -7.76 8.87 -3.22
CA LYS A 17 -7.58 9.71 -2.04
C LYS A 17 -6.57 10.84 -2.25
N GLY A 18 -6.05 11.03 -3.46
CA GLY A 18 -5.10 12.07 -3.80
C GLY A 18 -3.64 11.74 -3.47
N CYS A 19 -3.32 10.47 -3.20
CA CYS A 19 -1.93 10.03 -3.07
C CYS A 19 -1.21 10.10 -4.42
N PRO A 20 0.03 10.61 -4.47
CA PRO A 20 0.79 10.66 -5.71
C PRO A 20 1.02 9.24 -6.26
N THR A 21 0.79 9.06 -7.57
CA THR A 21 0.79 7.75 -8.24
C THR A 21 2.09 6.96 -8.03
N ALA A 22 3.25 7.62 -7.96
CA ALA A 22 4.52 6.96 -7.71
C ALA A 22 4.60 6.34 -6.29
N LEU A 23 4.05 7.05 -5.29
CA LEU A 23 3.99 6.58 -3.91
C LEU A 23 2.90 5.49 -3.77
N ALA A 24 1.75 5.70 -4.40
CA ALA A 24 0.66 4.73 -4.45
C ALA A 24 1.08 3.40 -5.10
N ALA A 25 1.81 3.44 -6.21
CA ALA A 25 2.33 2.25 -6.88
C ALA A 25 3.38 1.53 -6.02
N SER A 26 4.20 2.27 -5.27
CA SER A 26 5.17 1.68 -4.35
C SER A 26 4.46 0.96 -3.20
N ALA A 27 3.48 1.59 -2.55
CA ALA A 27 2.69 0.96 -1.50
C ALA A 27 1.87 -0.24 -2.02
N ALA A 28 1.28 -0.12 -3.20
CA ALA A 28 0.56 -1.21 -3.86
C ALA A 28 1.48 -2.41 -4.16
N ALA A 29 2.71 -2.15 -4.60
CA ALA A 29 3.70 -3.21 -4.82
C ALA A 29 4.06 -3.91 -3.51
N VAL A 30 4.22 -3.17 -2.41
CA VAL A 30 4.45 -3.77 -1.09
C VAL A 30 3.30 -4.69 -0.71
N VAL A 31 2.06 -4.19 -0.71
CA VAL A 31 0.87 -4.97 -0.34
C VAL A 31 0.67 -6.18 -1.25
N ALA A 32 0.94 -6.05 -2.56
CA ALA A 32 0.81 -7.17 -3.49
C ALA A 32 1.89 -8.25 -3.30
N ASN A 33 3.00 -7.94 -2.64
CA ASN A 33 4.06 -8.87 -2.29
C ASN A 33 3.99 -9.35 -0.83
N ASP A 34 3.04 -8.86 -0.03
CA ASP A 34 2.87 -9.28 1.36
C ASP A 34 2.67 -10.80 1.45
N ASP A 35 3.43 -11.38 2.36
CA ASP A 35 3.39 -12.81 2.65
C ASP A 35 2.94 -13.02 4.10
N PRO A 36 1.69 -13.44 4.33
CA PRO A 36 1.15 -13.61 5.68
C PRO A 36 1.85 -14.73 6.46
N THR A 37 2.68 -15.55 5.82
CA THR A 37 3.47 -16.60 6.48
C THR A 37 4.81 -16.10 7.03
N LYS A 38 5.20 -14.85 6.72
CA LYS A 38 6.44 -14.24 7.17
C LYS A 38 6.20 -13.18 8.25
N PRO A 39 7.17 -12.97 9.16
CA PRO A 39 7.14 -11.81 10.06
C PRO A 39 7.07 -10.52 9.24
N ASP A 40 6.34 -9.53 9.75
CA ASP A 40 6.10 -8.24 9.10
C ASP A 40 5.54 -8.35 7.67
N LEU A 41 4.84 -9.45 7.37
CA LEU A 41 4.34 -9.76 6.03
C LEU A 41 5.46 -9.90 4.98
N GLY A 42 6.70 -10.15 5.41
CA GLY A 42 7.87 -10.18 4.52
C GLY A 42 8.31 -8.79 4.04
N ARG A 43 7.79 -7.72 4.63
CA ARG A 43 8.14 -6.33 4.29
C ARG A 43 9.53 -5.98 4.80
N SER A 44 10.29 -5.27 3.98
CA SER A 44 11.55 -4.66 4.40
C SER A 44 11.29 -3.35 5.16
N GLN A 45 12.30 -2.82 5.85
CA GLN A 45 12.17 -1.54 6.54
C GLN A 45 11.75 -0.39 5.60
N ARG A 46 12.27 -0.38 4.36
CA ARG A 46 11.84 0.58 3.33
C ARG A 46 10.36 0.42 2.96
N ASP A 47 9.87 -0.81 2.89
CA ASP A 47 8.47 -1.09 2.56
C ASP A 47 7.55 -0.58 3.67
N GLN A 48 7.95 -0.77 4.94
CA GLN A 48 7.22 -0.23 6.08
C GLN A 48 7.13 1.31 6.05
N TRP A 49 8.20 1.99 5.66
CA TRP A 49 8.20 3.46 5.51
C TRP A 49 7.23 3.91 4.42
N VAL A 50 7.24 3.25 3.26
CA VAL A 50 6.32 3.57 2.15
C VAL A 50 4.85 3.37 2.58
N ILE A 51 4.54 2.30 3.32
CA ILE A 51 3.19 2.10 3.87
C ILE A 51 2.85 3.23 4.85
N GLN A 52 3.75 3.60 5.76
CA GLN A 52 3.51 4.69 6.70
C GLN A 52 3.28 6.04 6.02
N GLU A 53 3.99 6.35 4.95
CA GLU A 53 3.78 7.59 4.17
C GLU A 53 2.44 7.60 3.42
N THR A 54 1.89 6.42 3.09
CA THR A 54 0.61 6.31 2.37
C THR A 54 -0.61 6.18 3.28
N LEU A 55 -0.44 5.71 4.52
CA LEU A 55 -1.49 5.62 5.54
C LEU A 55 -2.34 6.89 5.70
N PRO A 56 -1.79 8.13 5.79
CA PRO A 56 -2.62 9.31 5.99
C PRO A 56 -3.60 9.57 4.82
N TYR A 57 -3.25 9.18 3.60
CA TYR A 57 -4.13 9.29 2.44
C TYR A 57 -5.30 8.29 2.53
N LEU A 58 -5.05 7.07 3.01
CA LEU A 58 -6.12 6.09 3.24
C LEU A 58 -7.03 6.47 4.41
N GLN A 59 -6.44 6.98 5.49
CA GLN A 59 -7.15 7.36 6.72
C GLN A 59 -7.95 8.66 6.57
N SER A 60 -7.54 9.57 5.69
CA SER A 60 -8.32 10.79 5.36
C SER A 60 -9.65 10.50 4.64
N GLY A 61 -9.96 9.23 4.38
CA GLY A 61 -11.27 8.77 3.94
C GLY A 61 -12.23 8.32 5.04
N GLY A 62 -11.82 8.37 6.31
CA GLY A 62 -12.57 7.87 7.46
C GLY A 62 -13.20 8.95 8.35
N ASP A 63 -13.46 10.15 7.81
CA ASP A 63 -14.23 11.19 8.51
C ASP A 63 -15.64 11.32 7.89
N ASN A 64 -16.55 10.48 8.35
CA ASN A 64 -17.96 10.80 8.61
C ASN A 64 -18.62 9.70 9.44
#